data_AF-A0A382VFB3-F1
#
_entry.id   AF-A0A382VFB3-F1
#
_cell.length_a   1.000
_cell.length_b   1.000
_cell.length_c   1.000
_cell.angle_alpha   90.00
_cell.angle_beta   90.00
_cell.angle_gamma   90.00
#
_symmetry.space_group_name_H-M   'P 1'
#
loop_
_entity.id
_entity.type
_entity.pdbx_description
1 polymer ?
#
loop_
_entity_poly.entity_id
_entity_poly.type
_entity_poly.pdbx_seq_one_letter_code
_entity_poly.pdbx_strand_id
1 'polypeptide(L)'
;MFNLLAKHPDMKCHVSDLNSDLILAYLAIRDKVTEVIESLESHSKKYQKNPSSYYYQVRESEPTSHIEKVSKLIFLNKTCFNGLYRVNSKGKFNVPLG
;
A
#
# COMPACT_ATOMS: atom_id res chain seq x y z
N MET A 1 -4.15 12.98 -15.39
CA MET A 1 -5.02 11.79 -15.32
C MET A 1 -6.27 12.05 -14.49
N PHE A 2 -6.18 12.14 -13.16
CA PHE A 2 -7.35 12.26 -12.26
C PHE A 2 -8.23 13.49 -12.51
N ASN A 3 -7.64 14.66 -12.78
CA ASN A 3 -8.40 15.87 -13.13
C ASN A 3 -9.20 15.70 -14.44
N LEU A 4 -8.67 14.93 -15.41
CA LEU A 4 -9.36 14.66 -16.67
C LEU A 4 -10.54 13.69 -16.45
N LEU A 5 -10.33 12.63 -15.66
CA LEU A 5 -11.36 11.65 -15.31
C LEU A 5 -12.48 12.28 -14.46
N ALA A 6 -12.16 13.23 -13.58
CA ALA A 6 -13.16 13.96 -12.80
C ALA A 6 -14.08 14.83 -13.67
N LYS A 7 -13.57 15.36 -14.78
CA LYS A 7 -14.34 16.19 -15.72
C LYS A 7 -15.07 15.37 -16.80
N HIS A 8 -14.59 14.17 -17.08
CA HIS A 8 -15.12 13.29 -18.11
C HIS A 8 -15.26 11.85 -17.56
N PRO A 9 -16.30 11.56 -16.76
CA PRO A 9 -16.44 10.29 -16.06
C PRO A 9 -16.58 9.08 -17.00
N ASP A 10 -17.09 9.29 -18.22
CA ASP A 10 -17.25 8.23 -19.22
C ASP A 10 -15.97 7.93 -20.02
N MET A 11 -14.89 8.69 -19.79
CA MET A 11 -13.64 8.51 -20.50
C MET A 11 -12.95 7.21 -20.06
N LYS A 12 -12.77 6.29 -21.01
CA LYS A 12 -12.01 5.06 -20.77
C LYS A 12 -10.51 5.36 -20.70
N CYS A 13 -9.85 4.75 -19.72
CA CYS A 13 -8.43 4.94 -19.46
C CYS A 13 -7.78 3.59 -19.16
N HIS A 14 -6.52 3.45 -19.58
CA HIS A 14 -5.70 2.28 -19.26
C HIS A 14 -4.56 2.74 -18.35
N VAL A 15 -4.39 2.07 -17.22
CA VAL A 15 -3.30 2.28 -16.26
C VAL A 15 -2.51 0.98 -16.18
N SER A 16 -1.20 1.07 -16.34
CA SER A 16 -0.29 -0.06 -16.29
C SER A 16 0.99 0.34 -15.61
N ASP A 17 1.60 -0.60 -14.89
CA ASP A 17 2.88 -0.45 -14.21
C ASP A 17 3.53 -1.83 -14.16
N LEU A 18 4.87 -1.87 -14.11
CA LEU A 18 5.62 -3.12 -13.97
C LEU A 18 5.46 -3.70 -12.55
N ASN A 19 5.19 -2.86 -11.56
CA ASN A 19 5.00 -3.28 -10.19
C ASN A 19 3.59 -3.87 -9.97
N SER A 20 3.52 -5.20 -9.85
CA SER A 20 2.28 -5.92 -9.61
C SER A 20 1.60 -5.55 -8.30
N ASP A 21 2.36 -5.21 -7.25
CA ASP A 21 1.78 -4.80 -5.96
C ASP A 21 1.07 -3.45 -6.08
N LEU A 22 1.60 -2.55 -6.92
CA LEU A 22 0.97 -1.27 -7.20
C LEU A 22 -0.34 -1.46 -7.96
N ILE A 23 -0.34 -2.30 -9.00
CA ILE A 23 -1.57 -2.62 -9.75
C ILE A 23 -2.60 -3.29 -8.83
N LEU A 24 -2.17 -4.20 -7.96
CA LEU A 24 -3.05 -4.83 -6.97
C LEU A 24 -3.66 -3.80 -6.02
N ALA A 25 -2.90 -2.78 -5.60
CA ALA A 25 -3.42 -1.71 -4.76
C ALA A 25 -4.52 -0.90 -5.47
N TYR A 26 -4.32 -0.53 -6.73
CA TYR A 26 -5.37 0.14 -7.52
C TYR A 26 -6.64 -0.71 -7.64
N LEU A 27 -6.50 -2.01 -7.94
CA LEU A 27 -7.63 -2.93 -8.05
C LEU A 27 -8.37 -3.10 -6.72
N ALA A 28 -7.63 -3.30 -5.61
CA ALA A 28 -8.23 -3.46 -4.29
C ALA A 28 -8.94 -2.18 -3.82
N ILE A 29 -8.37 -1.00 -4.09
CA ILE A 29 -9.03 0.28 -3.78
C ILE A 29 -10.30 0.45 -4.63
N ARG A 30 -10.27 0.04 -5.90
CA ARG A 30 -11.45 0.13 -6.79
C ARG A 30 -12.58 -0.80 -6.34
N ASP A 31 -12.25 -2.05 -6.04
CA ASP A 31 -13.24 -3.13 -5.90
C ASP A 31 -13.59 -3.45 -4.43
N LYS A 32 -12.70 -3.13 -3.49
CA LYS A 32 -12.72 -3.63 -2.10
C LYS A 32 -12.28 -2.56 -1.09
N VAL A 33 -12.64 -1.30 -1.33
CA VAL A 33 -12.14 -0.15 -0.55
C VAL A 33 -12.38 -0.27 0.95
N THR A 34 -13.55 -0.77 1.37
CA THR A 34 -13.90 -0.92 2.80
C THR A 34 -12.97 -1.88 3.51
N GLU A 35 -12.66 -3.02 2.90
CA GLU A 35 -11.75 -4.04 3.43
C GLU A 35 -10.32 -3.48 3.57
N VAL A 36 -9.89 -2.66 2.60
CA VAL A 36 -8.58 -1.97 2.65
C VAL A 36 -8.55 -0.97 3.81
N ILE A 37 -9.60 -0.17 3.99
CA ILE A 37 -9.72 0.81 5.07
C ILE A 37 -9.67 0.12 6.44
N GLU A 38 -10.47 -0.93 6.65
CA GLU A 38 -10.49 -1.68 7.91
C GLU A 38 -9.12 -2.27 8.26
N SER A 39 -8.42 -2.83 7.27
CA SER A 39 -7.05 -3.33 7.46
C SER A 39 -6.07 -2.22 7.84
N LEU A 40 -6.15 -1.06 7.16
CA LEU A 40 -5.32 0.11 7.47
C LEU A 40 -5.62 0.70 8.86
N GLU A 41 -6.88 0.70 9.30
CA GLU A 41 -7.23 1.09 10.66
C GLU A 41 -6.60 0.15 11.70
N SER A 42 -6.56 -1.16 11.43
CA SER A 42 -5.84 -2.10 12.28
C SER A 42 -4.35 -1.77 12.34
N HIS A 43 -3.72 -1.44 11.20
CA HIS A 43 -2.32 -1.01 11.19
C HIS A 43 -2.11 0.27 12.01
N SER A 44 -2.97 1.27 11.84
CA SER A 44 -2.90 2.55 12.56
C SER A 44 -2.97 2.34 14.08
N LYS A 45 -3.96 1.57 14.57
CA LYS A 45 -4.13 1.27 16.01
C LYS A 45 -2.92 0.54 16.61
N LYS A 46 -2.34 -0.42 15.87
CA LYS A 46 -1.16 -1.17 16.33
C LYS A 46 0.11 -0.32 16.28
N TYR A 47 0.27 0.47 15.23
CA TYR A 47 1.39 1.40 15.06
C TYR A 47 1.43 2.45 16.18
N GLN A 48 0.31 3.06 16.53
CA GLN A 48 0.24 4.03 17.63
C GLN A 48 0.72 3.48 18.99
N LYS A 49 0.56 2.18 19.24
CA LYS A 49 0.98 1.55 20.50
C LYS A 49 2.49 1.34 20.58
N ASN A 50 3.13 0.97 19.46
CA ASN A 50 4.57 0.74 19.40
C ASN A 50 5.10 0.97 17.98
N PRO A 51 5.34 2.22 17.57
CA PRO A 51 5.60 2.59 16.17
C PRO A 51 6.78 1.85 15.54
N SER A 52 7.95 1.90 16.21
CA SER A 52 9.19 1.33 15.68
C SER A 52 9.11 -0.19 15.57
N SER A 53 8.71 -0.88 16.64
CA SER A 53 8.61 -2.33 16.64
C SER A 53 7.58 -2.82 15.63
N TYR A 54 6.40 -2.19 15.58
CA TYR A 54 5.33 -2.58 14.68
C TYR A 54 5.70 -2.35 13.21
N TYR A 55 6.37 -1.24 12.90
CA TYR A 55 6.84 -0.96 11.54
C TYR A 55 7.74 -2.09 11.02
N TYR A 56 8.75 -2.47 11.80
CA TYR A 56 9.68 -3.53 11.38
C TYR A 56 9.00 -4.90 11.35
N GLN A 57 8.06 -5.19 12.25
CA GLN A 57 7.25 -6.40 12.19
C GLN A 57 6.44 -6.48 10.89
N VAL A 58 5.74 -5.41 10.51
CA VAL A 58 4.97 -5.36 9.26
C VAL A 58 5.90 -5.44 8.05
N ARG A 59 7.08 -4.80 8.09
CA ARG A 59 8.06 -4.85 7.00
C ARG A 59 8.48 -6.28 6.67
N GLU A 60 8.79 -7.08 7.69
CA GLU A 60 9.22 -8.47 7.54
C GLU A 60 8.07 -9.45 7.26
N SER A 61 6.81 -9.06 7.49
CA SER A 61 5.65 -9.95 7.25
C SER A 61 5.49 -10.33 5.78
N GLU A 62 5.01 -11.55 5.47
CA GLU A 62 4.74 -11.99 4.10
C GLU A 62 3.27 -12.43 3.97
N PRO A 63 2.32 -11.48 3.93
CA PRO A 63 0.90 -11.80 3.85
C PRO A 63 0.56 -12.47 2.51
N THR A 64 -0.38 -13.41 2.54
CA THR A 64 -0.87 -14.10 1.35
C THR A 64 -2.11 -13.43 0.77
N SER A 65 -2.95 -12.83 1.62
CA SER A 65 -4.17 -12.11 1.22
C SER A 65 -3.85 -10.85 0.42
N HIS A 66 -4.63 -10.60 -0.64
CA HIS A 66 -4.50 -9.38 -1.43
C HIS A 66 -4.73 -8.12 -0.60
N ILE A 67 -5.73 -8.12 0.30
CA ILE A 67 -6.02 -6.96 1.15
C ILE A 67 -4.85 -6.66 2.09
N GLU A 68 -4.28 -7.68 2.71
CA GLU A 68 -3.14 -7.52 3.61
C GLU A 68 -1.88 -7.07 2.88
N LYS A 69 -1.63 -7.57 1.66
CA LYS A 69 -0.53 -7.08 0.81
C LYS A 69 -0.67 -5.60 0.48
N VAL A 70 -1.88 -5.18 0.09
CA VAL A 70 -2.18 -3.79 -0.26
C VAL A 70 -2.10 -2.88 0.96
N SER A 71 -2.71 -3.28 2.08
CA SER A 71 -2.65 -2.49 3.31
C SER A 71 -1.22 -2.40 3.85
N LYS A 72 -0.42 -3.47 3.76
CA LYS A 72 1.01 -3.46 4.06
C LYS A 72 1.75 -2.45 3.19
N LEU A 73 1.53 -2.48 1.87
CA LEU A 73 2.18 -1.55 0.93
C LEU A 73 1.89 -0.09 1.29
N ILE A 74 0.61 0.25 1.47
CA ILE A 74 0.16 1.61 1.78
C ILE A 74 0.69 2.05 3.16
N PHE A 75 0.58 1.18 4.17
CA PHE A 75 1.09 1.46 5.51
C PHE A 75 2.59 1.77 5.49
N LEU A 76 3.40 0.87 4.91
CA LEU A 76 4.84 1.06 4.83
C LEU A 76 5.20 2.32 4.04
N ASN A 77 4.56 2.54 2.88
CA ASN A 77 4.81 3.75 2.10
C ASN A 77 4.50 5.02 2.90
N LYS A 78 3.41 5.03 3.67
CA LYS A 78 3.00 6.21 4.45
C LYS A 78 3.92 6.50 5.64
N THR A 79 4.54 5.48 6.24
CA THR A 79 5.37 5.63 7.45
C THR A 79 6.87 5.50 7.20
N CYS A 80 7.30 5.09 6.01
CA CYS A 80 8.73 4.99 5.67
C CYS A 80 9.34 6.34 5.32
N PHE A 81 10.67 6.40 5.36
CA PHE A 81 11.43 7.58 5.00
C PHE A 81 11.08 8.10 3.59
N ASN A 82 10.61 9.35 3.52
CA ASN A 82 10.24 10.08 2.31
C ASN A 82 9.22 9.39 1.39
N GLY A 83 8.41 8.46 1.90
CA GLY A 83 7.44 7.75 1.06
C GLY A 83 8.10 6.96 -0.08
N LEU A 84 9.34 6.52 0.11
CA LEU A 84 10.08 5.79 -0.92
C LEU A 84 9.56 4.35 -1.04
N TYR A 85 9.42 3.87 -2.27
CA TYR A 85 9.29 2.44 -2.53
C TYR A 85 10.62 1.89 -3.07
N ARG A 86 11.26 1.00 -2.28
CA ARG A 86 12.52 0.35 -2.66
C ARG A 86 12.53 -1.09 -2.15
N VAL A 87 12.95 -2.00 -3.03
CA VAL A 87 13.14 -3.41 -2.71
C VAL A 87 14.61 -3.80 -2.89
N ASN A 88 15.05 -4.85 -2.21
CA ASN A 88 16.35 -5.47 -2.44
C ASN A 88 16.32 -6.46 -3.61
N SER A 89 17.45 -7.09 -3.92
CA SER A 89 17.57 -8.11 -4.98
C SER A 89 16.69 -9.35 -4.79
N LYS A 90 16.12 -9.55 -3.60
CA LYS A 90 15.15 -10.61 -3.29
C LYS A 90 13.70 -10.13 -3.37
N GLY A 91 13.45 -8.92 -3.86
CA GLY A 91 12.12 -8.32 -3.96
C GLY A 91 11.53 -7.86 -2.62
N LYS A 92 12.30 -7.83 -1.53
CA LYS A 92 11.80 -7.41 -0.20
C LYS A 92 11.97 -5.91 0.02
N PHE A 93 10.92 -5.26 0.49
CA PHE A 93 10.92 -3.84 0.85
C PHE A 93 11.98 -3.53 1.91
N ASN A 94 12.83 -2.51 1.70
CA ASN A 94 14.00 -2.25 2.55
C ASN A 94 14.18 -0.76 2.94
N VAL A 95 13.10 0.02 2.97
CA VAL A 95 13.15 1.42 3.44
C VAL A 95 13.00 1.45 4.98
N PRO A 96 13.81 2.24 5.71
CA PRO A 96 13.66 2.39 7.15
C PRO A 96 12.40 3.21 7.49
N LEU A 97 12.03 3.18 8.78
CA LEU A 97 11.01 4.06 9.32
C LEU A 97 11.43 5.54 9.12
N GLY A 98 10.47 6.40 8.77
CA GLY A 98 10.67 7.82 8.52
C GLY A 98 10.37 8.72 9.71
#